data_AF-A0A3M1TD81-F1
#
_entry.id   AF-A0A3M1TD81-F1
#
_cell.length_a   1.000
_cell.length_b   1.000
_cell.length_c   1.000
_cell.angle_alpha   90.00
_cell.angle_beta   90.00
_cell.angle_gamma   90.00
#
_symmetry.space_group_name_H-M   'P 1'
#
loop_
_entity.id
_entity.type
_entity.pdbx_description
1 polymer ?
#
loop_
_entity_poly.entity_id
_entity_poly.type
_entity_poly.pdbx_seq_one_letter_code
_entity_poly.pdbx_strand_id
1 'polypeptide(L)'
;MTTVPSYSMEHTTTLRTLRRARGSKARQSSAPAGRPHTLRPVWLLGLLLLLLAAGACGGVEGEDEHEGTNGTPDQNATSCNEANEACSPGTCWGEGAQMLPGSNCLSCHSRGSGAGEADQPGSWFTAGGTVFEDADGTMPAAGVTIRITDAAGTVVEMQSNAAGNFFTTTPLVTPLSAEVERGGKVQRMPLDVETGACASCHACNGAAKAKIYAP
;
A
#
# COMPACT_ATOMS: atom_id res chain seq x y z
N MET A 1 9.48 41.70 -43.88
CA MET A 1 8.26 42.01 -43.12
C MET A 1 7.15 41.19 -43.73
N THR A 2 6.87 40.03 -43.15
CA THR A 2 6.00 39.01 -43.74
C THR A 2 4.93 38.68 -42.71
N THR A 3 3.70 39.05 -43.04
CA THR A 3 2.53 39.04 -42.18
C THR A 3 2.01 37.60 -42.05
N VAL A 4 1.81 37.13 -40.83
CA VAL A 4 1.18 35.84 -40.52
C VAL A 4 -0.31 36.08 -40.24
N PRO A 5 -1.25 35.32 -40.83
CA PRO A 5 -2.67 35.47 -40.52
C PRO A 5 -3.07 34.67 -39.28
N SER A 6 -3.75 35.32 -38.34
CA SER A 6 -4.39 34.72 -37.17
C SER A 6 -5.66 33.97 -37.56
N TYR A 7 -5.78 32.71 -37.14
CA TYR A 7 -6.98 31.90 -37.30
C TYR A 7 -7.73 31.82 -35.97
N SER A 8 -8.91 32.44 -35.90
CA SER A 8 -9.86 32.32 -34.78
C SER A 8 -10.68 31.03 -34.93
N MET A 9 -10.68 30.17 -33.91
CA MET A 9 -11.65 29.08 -33.77
C MET A 9 -12.83 29.52 -32.91
N GLU A 10 -14.01 29.63 -33.52
CA GLU A 10 -15.27 29.80 -32.80
C GLU A 10 -15.85 28.43 -32.41
N HIS A 11 -15.94 28.17 -31.10
CA HIS A 11 -16.63 26.99 -30.57
C HIS A 11 -18.15 27.25 -30.50
N THR A 12 -18.90 26.63 -31.40
CA THR A 12 -20.37 26.58 -31.34
C THR A 12 -20.79 25.41 -30.45
N THR A 13 -21.30 25.68 -29.25
CA THR A 13 -21.89 24.65 -28.37
C THR A 13 -23.41 24.79 -28.34
N THR A 14 -24.12 23.91 -29.04
CA THR A 14 -25.59 23.79 -29.01
C THR A 14 -26.00 22.73 -27.98
N LEU A 15 -26.46 23.16 -26.80
CA LEU A 15 -27.09 22.27 -25.81
C LEU A 15 -28.59 22.16 -26.09
N ARG A 16 -29.00 20.96 -26.51
CA ARG A 16 -30.39 20.59 -26.81
C ARG A 16 -31.07 20.05 -25.55
N THR A 17 -32.12 20.73 -25.12
CA THR A 17 -33.03 20.40 -24.01
C THR A 17 -34.01 19.29 -24.41
N LEU A 18 -34.13 18.21 -23.63
CA LEU A 18 -35.34 17.34 -23.59
C LEU A 18 -35.44 16.70 -22.18
N ARG A 19 -36.38 17.17 -21.35
CA ARG A 19 -37.73 16.62 -21.07
C ARG A 19 -37.78 15.40 -20.13
N ARG A 20 -37.94 15.74 -18.84
CA ARG A 20 -38.87 15.23 -17.81
C ARG A 20 -39.85 14.11 -18.26
N ALA A 21 -39.79 12.97 -17.55
CA ALA A 21 -40.93 12.08 -17.36
C ALA A 21 -41.16 11.86 -15.85
N ARG A 22 -42.41 12.08 -15.42
CA ARG A 22 -42.93 11.87 -14.06
C ARG A 22 -43.52 10.46 -13.96
N GLY A 23 -43.36 9.85 -12.78
CA GLY A 23 -44.45 9.15 -12.09
C GLY A 23 -44.44 7.62 -12.13
N SER A 24 -44.34 6.98 -10.96
CA SER A 24 -45.51 6.36 -10.32
C SER A 24 -45.20 5.90 -8.89
N LYS A 25 -46.14 6.21 -7.98
CA LYS A 25 -46.18 5.82 -6.57
C LYS A 25 -46.81 4.42 -6.42
N ALA A 26 -46.46 3.82 -5.28
CA ALA A 26 -47.24 2.90 -4.44
C ALA A 26 -47.29 1.41 -4.82
N ARG A 27 -46.77 0.56 -3.92
CA ARG A 27 -47.62 -0.17 -2.97
C ARG A 27 -46.80 -0.75 -1.81
N GLN A 28 -47.14 -0.33 -0.60
CA GLN A 28 -46.85 -1.06 0.63
C GLN A 28 -47.81 -2.25 0.69
N SER A 29 -47.33 -3.42 1.10
CA SER A 29 -48.19 -4.50 1.58
C SER A 29 -47.57 -5.13 2.81
N SER A 30 -48.38 -5.10 3.86
CA SER A 30 -48.22 -5.60 5.22
C SER A 30 -48.10 -7.12 5.33
N ALA A 31 -47.45 -7.55 6.42
CA ALA A 31 -47.28 -8.90 6.92
C ALA A 31 -48.60 -9.67 7.18
N PRO A 32 -48.49 -10.98 7.50
CA PRO A 32 -49.14 -11.44 8.72
C PRO A 32 -48.22 -12.24 9.66
N ALA A 33 -48.54 -12.11 10.94
CA ALA A 33 -47.92 -12.74 12.09
C ALA A 33 -48.45 -14.16 12.35
N GLY A 34 -47.60 -14.97 12.98
CA GLY A 34 -47.95 -16.17 13.74
C GLY A 34 -46.76 -17.14 13.76
N ARG A 35 -46.37 -17.79 14.85
CA ARG A 35 -46.73 -17.77 16.28
C ARG A 35 -45.56 -18.51 16.98
N PRO A 36 -45.42 -18.40 18.32
CA PRO A 36 -44.22 -18.81 19.05
C PRO A 36 -44.23 -20.28 19.50
N HIS A 37 -43.15 -20.64 20.21
CA HIS A 37 -42.90 -21.84 21.02
C HIS A 37 -41.95 -22.88 20.40
N THR A 38 -40.70 -22.90 20.88
CA THR A 38 -40.26 -23.95 21.82
C THR A 38 -38.89 -23.58 22.39
N LEU A 39 -38.86 -23.29 23.70
CA LEU A 39 -37.64 -23.36 24.50
C LEU A 39 -37.23 -24.83 24.61
N ARG A 40 -35.95 -25.12 24.38
CA ARG A 40 -35.27 -26.23 25.04
C ARG A 40 -33.96 -25.73 25.65
N PRO A 41 -33.70 -26.02 26.94
CA PRO A 41 -32.49 -25.60 27.62
C PRO A 41 -31.41 -26.68 27.54
N VAL A 42 -30.26 -26.31 28.10
CA VAL A 42 -29.21 -27.17 28.67
C VAL A 42 -28.20 -27.82 27.72
N TRP A 43 -26.96 -27.31 27.70
CA TRP A 43 -25.83 -27.74 28.54
C TRP A 43 -24.49 -27.34 27.90
N LEU A 44 -23.59 -26.83 28.76
CA LEU A 44 -22.12 -27.03 28.76
C LEU A 44 -21.30 -26.37 27.64
N LEU A 45 -20.54 -25.33 27.98
CA LEU A 45 -19.12 -25.44 28.37
C LEU A 45 -18.27 -26.11 27.28
N GLY A 46 -17.60 -25.26 26.51
CA GLY A 46 -16.62 -25.68 25.51
C GLY A 46 -15.97 -24.47 24.84
N LEU A 47 -15.49 -23.50 25.64
CA LEU A 47 -14.65 -22.43 25.12
C LEU A 47 -13.26 -23.01 24.86
N LEU A 48 -13.09 -23.71 23.74
CA LEU A 48 -11.77 -24.10 23.24
C LEU A 48 -11.24 -22.95 22.39
N LEU A 49 -10.56 -22.02 23.06
CA LEU A 49 -9.81 -20.96 22.41
C LEU A 49 -8.56 -21.60 21.76
N LEU A 50 -8.70 -22.02 20.51
CA LEU A 50 -7.57 -22.44 19.69
C LEU A 50 -6.83 -21.17 19.25
N LEU A 51 -5.83 -20.76 20.03
CA LEU A 51 -4.86 -19.73 19.66
C LEU A 51 -4.06 -20.24 18.45
N LEU A 52 -4.55 -19.93 17.25
CA LEU A 52 -3.72 -19.84 16.06
C LEU A 52 -2.75 -18.67 16.28
N ALA A 53 -1.51 -19.00 16.64
CA ALA A 53 -0.41 -18.07 16.54
C ALA A 53 -0.21 -17.73 15.05
N ALA A 54 -0.90 -16.68 14.59
CA ALA A 54 -0.46 -15.96 13.41
C ALA A 54 0.97 -15.50 13.69
N GLY A 55 1.89 -15.88 12.81
CA GLY A 55 3.20 -15.25 12.70
C GLY A 55 3.02 -13.81 12.23
N ALA A 56 2.44 -12.98 13.08
CA ALA A 56 2.62 -11.55 12.99
C ALA A 56 4.11 -11.27 13.17
N CYS A 57 4.63 -10.26 12.47
CA CYS A 57 5.93 -9.66 12.76
C CYS A 57 5.90 -9.17 14.22
N GLY A 58 6.25 -10.06 15.16
CA GLY A 58 6.17 -9.84 16.58
C GLY A 58 7.39 -9.06 17.03
N GLY A 59 7.17 -7.77 17.29
CA GLY A 59 8.11 -6.94 18.04
C GLY A 59 8.32 -7.51 19.44
N VAL A 60 9.58 -7.55 19.84
CA VAL A 60 9.96 -7.70 21.25
C VAL A 60 9.91 -6.31 21.89
N GLU A 61 9.05 -6.16 22.89
CA GLU A 61 9.05 -5.04 23.82
C GLU A 61 10.29 -5.18 24.71
N GLY A 62 11.30 -4.35 24.44
CA GLY A 62 12.44 -4.10 25.32
C GLY A 62 12.31 -2.68 25.86
N GLU A 63 12.03 -2.59 27.16
CA GLU A 63 12.05 -1.36 27.94
C GLU A 63 13.50 -1.08 28.34
N ASP A 64 14.21 -0.27 27.55
CA ASP A 64 15.61 0.04 27.82
C ASP A 64 15.77 1.54 28.03
N GLU A 65 16.13 1.87 29.26
CA GLU A 65 16.29 3.20 29.80
C GLU A 65 17.33 4.03 29.02
N HIS A 66 17.00 5.31 28.87
CA HIS A 66 17.81 6.30 28.17
C HIS A 66 19.09 6.62 28.97
N GLU A 67 20.15 5.84 28.77
CA GLU A 67 21.51 6.23 29.16
C GLU A 67 22.33 6.59 27.92
N GLY A 68 22.73 7.87 27.87
CA GLY A 68 23.59 8.41 26.83
C GLY A 68 24.94 7.71 26.82
N THR A 69 25.15 6.86 25.81
CA THR A 69 26.48 6.46 25.39
C THR A 69 26.69 6.98 23.98
N ASN A 70 27.84 7.65 23.78
CA ASN A 70 28.42 7.89 22.46
C ASN A 70 28.80 6.52 21.87
N GLY A 71 27.79 5.76 21.46
CA GLY A 71 27.93 4.51 20.76
C GLY A 71 28.50 4.79 19.39
N THR A 72 29.69 4.28 19.14
CA THR A 72 30.26 4.20 17.79
C THR A 72 29.24 3.45 16.92
N PRO A 73 28.85 3.95 15.73
CA PRO A 73 27.95 3.20 14.87
C PRO A 73 28.60 1.85 14.61
N ASP A 74 27.82 0.78 14.78
CA ASP A 74 28.22 -0.56 14.35
C ASP A 74 28.73 -0.46 12.90
N GLN A 75 30.04 -0.60 12.73
CA GLN A 75 30.70 -0.53 11.42
C GLN A 75 30.46 -1.79 10.58
N ASN A 76 29.47 -2.61 10.95
CA ASN A 76 28.91 -3.65 10.09
C ASN A 76 27.62 -3.19 9.36
N ALA A 77 27.18 -1.94 9.56
CA ALA A 77 26.10 -1.28 8.81
C ALA A 77 26.59 -0.63 7.49
N THR A 78 27.69 -1.08 6.90
CA THR A 78 28.28 -0.39 5.73
C THR A 78 27.70 -0.83 4.38
N SER A 79 26.84 -1.85 4.31
CA SER A 79 26.24 -2.23 3.02
C SER A 79 24.89 -1.55 2.79
N CYS A 80 23.94 -1.65 3.71
CA CYS A 80 22.60 -1.14 3.49
C CYS A 80 22.48 0.38 3.68
N ASN A 81 21.85 1.04 2.71
CA ASN A 81 21.66 2.49 2.69
C ASN A 81 20.45 2.89 3.56
N GLU A 82 20.69 3.14 4.84
CA GLU A 82 19.68 3.61 5.81
C GLU A 82 19.17 5.03 5.52
N ALA A 83 19.92 5.85 4.76
CA ALA A 83 19.47 7.20 4.40
C ALA A 83 18.18 7.19 3.57
N ASN A 84 17.94 6.10 2.83
CA ASN A 84 16.71 5.86 2.09
C ASN A 84 15.49 5.60 2.99
N GLU A 85 15.70 5.25 4.26
CA GLU A 85 14.65 4.96 5.24
C GLU A 85 14.23 6.19 6.04
N ALA A 86 15.07 7.24 6.04
CA ALA A 86 14.90 8.44 6.82
C ALA A 86 13.83 9.38 6.23
N CYS A 87 12.58 8.94 6.22
CA CYS A 87 11.41 9.73 5.84
C CYS A 87 10.48 9.87 7.04
N SER A 88 10.16 11.11 7.37
CA SER A 88 9.15 11.53 8.33
C SER A 88 8.24 12.54 7.62
N PRO A 89 7.00 12.76 8.11
CA PRO A 89 6.13 13.78 7.54
C PRO A 89 6.88 15.12 7.37
N GLY A 90 6.97 15.60 6.12
CA GLY A 90 7.66 16.84 5.77
C GLY A 90 9.19 16.77 5.61
N THR A 91 9.83 15.61 5.79
CA THR A 91 11.30 15.45 5.64
C THR A 91 11.71 14.63 4.42
N CYS A 92 10.76 14.05 3.71
CA CYS A 92 11.02 13.23 2.52
C CYS A 92 11.29 14.16 1.34
N TRP A 93 12.45 14.03 0.71
CA TRP A 93 12.79 14.79 -0.49
C TRP A 93 12.02 14.24 -1.71
N GLY A 94 11.61 15.12 -2.62
CA GLY A 94 10.76 14.80 -3.77
C GLY A 94 9.27 15.04 -3.51
N GLU A 95 8.46 15.02 -4.57
CA GLU A 95 7.01 15.17 -4.50
C GLU A 95 6.30 14.04 -5.26
N GLY A 96 5.11 13.67 -4.80
CA GLY A 96 4.26 12.66 -5.44
C GLY A 96 4.94 11.29 -5.56
N ALA A 97 4.78 10.63 -6.70
CA ALA A 97 5.31 9.29 -6.91
C ALA A 97 6.85 9.18 -6.84
N GLN A 98 7.57 10.31 -6.91
CA GLN A 98 9.04 10.37 -6.89
C GLN A 98 9.62 10.67 -5.50
N MET A 99 8.82 10.57 -4.44
CA MET A 99 9.30 10.71 -3.06
C MET A 99 10.46 9.75 -2.74
N LEU A 100 11.22 10.07 -1.68
CA LEU A 100 12.45 9.37 -1.27
C LEU A 100 12.37 7.83 -1.46
N PRO A 101 13.19 7.26 -2.36
CA PRO A 101 13.30 5.81 -2.56
C PRO A 101 13.65 5.10 -1.25
N GLY A 102 13.00 3.97 -0.97
CA GLY A 102 13.30 3.07 0.14
C GLY A 102 12.61 3.39 1.47
N SER A 103 11.87 4.50 1.50
CA SER A 103 11.05 4.88 2.66
C SER A 103 9.76 4.07 2.74
N ASN A 104 9.19 3.95 3.94
CA ASN A 104 7.93 3.23 4.12
C ASN A 104 6.75 4.06 3.64
N CYS A 105 6.25 3.77 2.43
CA CYS A 105 5.14 4.52 1.83
C CYS A 105 3.91 4.60 2.76
N LEU A 106 3.56 3.50 3.43
CA LEU A 106 2.34 3.41 4.25
C LEU A 106 2.47 4.13 5.61
N SER A 107 3.65 4.65 5.98
CA SER A 107 3.76 5.53 7.17
C SER A 107 3.05 6.86 6.97
N CYS A 108 2.96 7.33 5.72
CA CYS A 108 2.30 8.58 5.35
C CYS A 108 1.04 8.33 4.51
N HIS A 109 1.08 7.37 3.59
CA HIS A 109 0.00 7.05 2.65
C HIS A 109 -1.00 6.01 3.19
N SER A 110 -1.32 6.07 4.47
CA SER A 110 -2.34 5.23 5.10
C SER A 110 -3.45 6.09 5.71
N ARG A 111 -4.68 5.52 5.80
CA ARG A 111 -5.82 6.27 6.34
C ARG A 111 -5.51 6.66 7.79
N GLY A 112 -5.54 7.95 8.11
CA GLY A 112 -5.32 8.43 9.47
C GLY A 112 -3.86 8.53 9.91
N SER A 113 -2.89 8.46 8.99
CA SER A 113 -1.46 8.66 9.28
C SER A 113 -1.13 10.04 9.87
N GLY A 114 -1.99 11.04 9.67
CA GLY A 114 -1.77 12.42 10.10
C GLY A 114 -0.67 13.16 9.31
N ALA A 115 -0.06 12.52 8.30
CA ALA A 115 1.12 13.00 7.57
C ALA A 115 0.85 14.15 6.58
N GLY A 116 -0.26 14.89 6.71
CA GLY A 116 -0.51 16.10 5.94
C GLY A 116 -0.91 15.90 4.48
N GLU A 117 -0.97 14.66 3.99
CA GLU A 117 -1.70 14.34 2.77
C GLU A 117 -3.19 14.38 3.10
N ALA A 118 -3.74 15.60 3.02
CA ALA A 118 -5.17 15.85 3.01
C ALA A 118 -5.85 14.80 2.15
N ASP A 119 -7.05 14.35 2.55
CA ASP A 119 -7.94 13.32 1.98
C ASP A 119 -8.17 13.41 0.45
N GLN A 120 -7.10 13.48 -0.33
CA GLN A 120 -7.12 13.54 -1.77
C GLN A 120 -7.39 12.12 -2.25
N PRO A 121 -8.42 11.94 -3.08
CA PRO A 121 -8.69 10.64 -3.69
C PRO A 121 -7.43 10.11 -4.36
N GLY A 122 -6.97 8.93 -3.94
CA GLY A 122 -5.78 8.29 -4.49
C GLY A 122 -4.50 8.46 -3.68
N SER A 123 -4.49 9.22 -2.58
CA SER A 123 -3.33 9.34 -1.68
C SER A 123 -3.15 8.14 -0.74
N TRP A 124 -4.10 7.21 -0.72
CA TRP A 124 -4.15 6.13 0.27
C TRP A 124 -3.82 4.80 -0.40
N PHE A 125 -2.67 4.25 -0.04
CA PHE A 125 -2.15 3.04 -0.66
C PHE A 125 -2.57 1.80 0.13
N THR A 126 -2.85 0.73 -0.60
CA THR A 126 -3.06 -0.62 -0.04
C THR A 126 -1.76 -1.41 -0.01
N ALA A 127 -0.84 -1.13 -0.93
CA ALA A 127 0.54 -1.58 -0.88
C ALA A 127 1.48 -0.59 -1.58
N GLY A 128 2.73 -0.53 -1.16
CA GLY A 128 3.75 0.31 -1.77
C GLY A 128 5.16 0.07 -1.25
N GLY A 129 6.13 0.33 -2.11
CA GLY A 129 7.55 0.16 -1.82
C GLY A 129 8.44 0.70 -2.92
N THR A 130 9.71 0.32 -2.86
CA THR A 130 10.75 0.76 -3.80
C THR A 130 11.60 -0.43 -4.22
N VAL A 131 11.86 -0.56 -5.51
CA VAL A 131 12.82 -1.53 -6.07
C VAL A 131 14.15 -0.84 -6.36
N PHE A 132 15.24 -1.50 -6.01
CA PHE A 132 16.61 -1.07 -6.23
C PHE A 132 17.36 -2.00 -7.20
N GLU A 133 18.52 -1.57 -7.66
CA GLU A 133 19.40 -2.37 -8.52
C GLU A 133 20.24 -3.37 -7.69
N ASP A 134 20.26 -3.21 -6.38
CA ASP A 134 21.01 -4.00 -5.43
C ASP A 134 20.27 -4.13 -4.08
N ALA A 135 20.64 -5.14 -3.30
CA ALA A 135 20.02 -5.46 -2.00
C ALA A 135 20.27 -4.38 -0.92
N ASP A 136 21.28 -3.55 -1.13
CA ASP A 136 21.72 -2.51 -0.20
C ASP A 136 20.93 -1.20 -0.39
N GLY A 137 20.28 -1.03 -1.54
CA GLY A 137 19.54 0.17 -1.89
C GLY A 137 20.41 1.31 -2.41
N THR A 138 21.53 1.02 -3.08
CA THR A 138 22.43 2.09 -3.55
C THR A 138 21.85 2.87 -4.73
N MET A 139 21.12 2.20 -5.63
CA MET A 139 20.54 2.81 -6.83
C MET A 139 19.10 2.35 -7.07
N PRO A 140 18.13 3.25 -7.30
CA PRO A 140 16.76 2.87 -7.61
C PRO A 140 16.65 2.20 -8.99
N ALA A 141 15.73 1.25 -9.10
CA ALA A 141 15.51 0.46 -10.30
C ALA A 141 14.17 0.80 -10.97
N ALA A 142 14.22 1.45 -12.14
CA ALA A 142 13.05 1.87 -12.91
C ALA A 142 12.53 0.79 -13.88
N GLY A 143 11.22 0.74 -14.14
CA GLY A 143 10.63 -0.20 -15.10
C GLY A 143 10.73 -1.67 -14.71
N VAL A 144 10.91 -1.97 -13.42
CA VAL A 144 10.72 -3.33 -12.89
C VAL A 144 9.24 -3.62 -12.86
N THR A 145 8.81 -4.78 -13.33
CA THR A 145 7.41 -5.21 -13.19
C THR A 145 7.22 -5.82 -11.80
N ILE A 146 6.20 -5.38 -11.07
CA ILE A 146 5.85 -5.88 -9.75
C ILE A 146 4.45 -6.47 -9.83
N ARG A 147 4.26 -7.68 -9.31
CA ARG A 147 2.94 -8.29 -9.15
C ARG A 147 2.71 -8.62 -7.70
N ILE A 148 1.59 -8.15 -7.17
CA ILE A 148 1.10 -8.51 -5.83
C ILE A 148 -0.11 -9.39 -6.03
N THR A 149 -0.07 -10.60 -5.44
CA THR A 149 -1.20 -11.53 -5.44
C THR A 149 -1.79 -11.60 -4.04
N ASP A 150 -3.08 -11.35 -3.93
CA ASP A 150 -3.80 -11.36 -2.67
C ASP A 150 -4.40 -12.75 -2.37
N ALA A 151 -4.95 -12.93 -1.17
CA ALA A 151 -5.51 -14.21 -0.73
C ALA A 151 -6.79 -14.63 -1.49
N ALA A 152 -7.44 -13.69 -2.19
CA ALA A 152 -8.56 -13.98 -3.07
C ALA A 152 -8.12 -14.37 -4.50
N GLY A 153 -6.81 -14.35 -4.77
CA GLY A 153 -6.24 -14.62 -6.09
C GLY A 153 -6.24 -13.39 -7.02
N THR A 154 -6.53 -12.21 -6.49
CA THR A 154 -6.43 -10.95 -7.25
C THR A 154 -4.96 -10.64 -7.50
N VAL A 155 -4.59 -10.42 -8.75
CA VAL A 155 -3.24 -9.99 -9.14
C VAL A 155 -3.27 -8.52 -9.54
N VAL A 156 -2.47 -7.71 -8.86
CA VAL A 156 -2.22 -6.32 -9.24
C VAL A 156 -0.82 -6.20 -9.81
N GLU A 157 -0.73 -5.87 -11.10
CA GLU A 157 0.53 -5.61 -11.79
C GLU A 157 0.79 -4.10 -11.90
N MET A 158 2.02 -3.69 -11.63
CA MET A 158 2.49 -2.31 -11.74
C MET A 158 3.96 -2.27 -12.17
N GLN A 159 4.45 -1.10 -12.56
CA GLN A 159 5.87 -0.89 -12.85
C GLN A 159 6.47 0.12 -11.88
N SER A 160 7.72 -0.10 -11.48
CA SER A 160 8.47 0.89 -10.73
C SER A 160 8.76 2.11 -11.60
N ASN A 161 8.65 3.30 -11.00
CA ASN A 161 8.91 4.56 -11.69
C ASN A 161 10.42 4.91 -11.70
N ALA A 162 10.78 6.12 -12.14
CA ALA A 162 12.19 6.55 -12.22
C ALA A 162 12.92 6.58 -10.86
N ALA A 163 12.19 6.73 -9.76
CA ALA A 163 12.70 6.65 -8.39
C ALA A 163 12.67 5.21 -7.82
N GLY A 164 12.31 4.21 -8.63
CA GLY A 164 12.14 2.82 -8.19
C GLY A 164 10.84 2.57 -7.42
N ASN A 165 10.03 3.60 -7.17
CA ASN A 165 8.82 3.48 -6.36
C ASN A 165 7.68 2.83 -7.12
N PHE A 166 6.86 2.09 -6.39
CA PHE A 166 5.59 1.51 -6.85
C PHE A 166 4.55 1.60 -5.73
N PHE A 167 3.28 1.69 -6.11
CA PHE A 167 2.17 1.68 -5.17
C PHE A 167 0.88 1.30 -5.88
N THR A 168 -0.11 0.86 -5.09
CA THR A 168 -1.47 0.63 -5.55
C THR A 168 -2.49 1.09 -4.54
N THR A 169 -3.66 1.49 -5.04
CA THR A 169 -4.85 1.82 -4.24
C THR A 169 -5.94 0.75 -4.39
N THR A 170 -5.70 -0.27 -5.22
CA THR A 170 -6.61 -1.40 -5.42
C THR A 170 -6.78 -2.14 -4.09
N PRO A 171 -8.01 -2.38 -3.62
CA PRO A 171 -8.25 -3.20 -2.43
C PRO A 171 -7.59 -4.58 -2.56
N LEU A 172 -6.88 -5.00 -1.52
CA LEU A 172 -6.21 -6.30 -1.45
C LEU A 172 -6.67 -7.03 -0.19
N VAL A 173 -6.84 -8.35 -0.28
CA VAL A 173 -7.15 -9.23 0.85
C VAL A 173 -5.87 -9.93 1.29
N THR A 174 -5.46 -9.74 2.56
CA THR A 174 -4.29 -10.43 3.10
C THR A 174 -4.59 -11.91 3.37
N PRO A 175 -3.57 -12.79 3.40
CA PRO A 175 -2.14 -12.50 3.16
C PRO A 175 -1.80 -12.18 1.70
N LEU A 176 -0.68 -11.47 1.50
CA LEU A 176 -0.19 -11.03 0.20
C LEU A 176 1.10 -11.76 -0.15
N SER A 177 1.24 -12.16 -1.41
CA SER A 177 2.53 -12.55 -2.00
C SER A 177 2.95 -11.52 -3.04
N ALA A 178 4.25 -11.39 -3.29
CA ALA A 178 4.74 -10.52 -4.36
C ALA A 178 5.88 -11.14 -5.16
N GLU A 179 6.02 -10.68 -6.40
CA GLU A 179 7.14 -10.96 -7.28
C GLU A 179 7.59 -9.69 -7.99
N VAL A 180 8.88 -9.66 -8.34
CA VAL A 180 9.48 -8.66 -9.21
C VAL A 180 10.06 -9.34 -10.45
N GLU A 181 9.90 -8.69 -11.60
CA GLU A 181 10.37 -9.19 -12.88
C GLU A 181 11.13 -8.10 -13.65
N ARG A 182 12.29 -8.48 -14.21
CA ARG A 182 13.01 -7.67 -15.19
C ARG A 182 13.68 -8.56 -16.22
N GLY A 183 13.50 -8.24 -17.50
CA GLY A 183 14.13 -8.97 -18.60
C GLY A 183 13.79 -10.47 -18.62
N GLY A 184 12.59 -10.86 -18.19
CA GLY A 184 12.15 -12.26 -18.11
C GLY A 184 12.72 -13.05 -16.91
N LYS A 185 13.52 -12.43 -16.04
CA LYS A 185 13.93 -13.01 -14.75
C LYS A 185 12.91 -12.63 -13.68
N VAL A 186 12.51 -13.59 -12.86
CA VAL A 186 11.50 -13.39 -11.81
C VAL A 186 12.10 -13.76 -10.46
N GLN A 187 11.94 -12.87 -9.48
CA GLN A 187 12.23 -13.12 -8.07
C GLN A 187 10.92 -13.03 -7.28
N ARG A 188 10.65 -14.07 -6.47
CA ARG A 188 9.41 -14.21 -5.69
C ARG A 188 9.72 -14.06 -4.22
N MET A 189 8.82 -13.43 -3.47
CA MET A 189 8.84 -13.50 -2.02
C MET A 189 8.68 -14.96 -1.57
N PRO A 190 9.47 -15.42 -0.59
CA PRO A 190 9.37 -16.79 -0.09
C PRO A 190 8.22 -17.01 0.90
N LEU A 191 7.64 -15.93 1.43
CA LEU A 191 6.61 -15.95 2.46
C LEU A 191 5.51 -14.95 2.11
N ASP A 192 4.27 -15.30 2.45
CA ASP A 192 3.16 -14.37 2.37
C ASP A 192 3.15 -13.44 3.60
N VAL A 193 2.62 -12.22 3.44
CA VAL A 193 2.65 -11.17 4.48
C VAL A 193 1.29 -10.53 4.71
N GLU A 194 1.06 -10.05 5.94
CA GLU A 194 -0.20 -9.41 6.36
C GLU A 194 -0.25 -7.89 6.13
N THR A 195 0.70 -7.33 5.38
CA THR A 195 0.82 -5.89 5.16
C THR A 195 1.32 -5.56 3.77
N GLY A 196 0.80 -4.48 3.19
CA GLY A 196 1.31 -3.88 1.97
C GLY A 196 2.44 -2.86 2.21
N ALA A 197 2.86 -2.65 3.46
CA ALA A 197 3.97 -1.75 3.81
C ALA A 197 5.31 -2.43 3.52
N CYS A 198 5.72 -2.49 2.26
CA CYS A 198 6.84 -3.33 1.82
C CYS A 198 8.14 -3.04 2.58
N ALA A 199 8.44 -1.77 2.85
CA ALA A 199 9.64 -1.36 3.59
C ALA A 199 9.62 -1.76 5.08
N SER A 200 8.48 -2.18 5.65
CA SER A 200 8.44 -2.70 7.03
C SER A 200 9.21 -4.01 7.20
N CYS A 201 9.36 -4.78 6.11
CA CYS A 201 10.20 -5.98 6.08
C CYS A 201 11.49 -5.75 5.27
N HIS A 202 11.40 -4.98 4.18
CA HIS A 202 12.51 -4.67 3.28
C HIS A 202 13.27 -3.39 3.67
N ALA A 203 13.59 -3.29 4.96
CA ALA A 203 14.49 -2.30 5.53
C ALA A 203 15.84 -2.94 5.86
N CYS A 204 16.86 -2.12 6.11
CA CYS A 204 18.22 -2.54 6.50
C CYS A 204 18.18 -3.45 7.72
N ASN A 205 17.40 -3.06 8.73
CA ASN A 205 17.18 -3.84 9.94
C ASN A 205 15.83 -4.59 9.93
N GLY A 206 15.20 -4.71 8.76
CA GLY A 206 13.93 -5.41 8.58
C GLY A 206 14.10 -6.93 8.49
N ALA A 207 12.99 -7.66 8.60
CA ALA A 207 12.99 -9.13 8.58
C ALA A 207 13.59 -9.73 7.29
N ALA A 208 13.53 -9.01 6.16
CA ALA A 208 14.12 -9.45 4.90
C ALA A 208 15.64 -9.22 4.82
N LYS A 209 16.20 -8.39 5.71
CA LYS A 209 17.63 -8.00 5.76
C LYS A 209 18.20 -7.47 4.44
N ALA A 210 17.31 -6.96 3.58
CA ALA A 210 17.63 -6.45 2.26
C ALA A 210 16.49 -5.57 1.76
N LYS A 211 16.83 -4.57 0.93
CA LYS A 211 15.86 -3.87 0.10
C LYS A 211 15.23 -4.80 -0.92
N ILE A 212 14.11 -4.40 -1.51
CA ILE A 212 13.59 -5.08 -2.71
C ILE A 212 14.53 -4.70 -3.86
N TYR A 213 15.06 -5.69 -4.58
CA TYR A 213 15.97 -5.45 -5.69
C TYR A 213 15.58 -6.23 -6.94
N ALA A 214 15.94 -5.70 -8.10
CA ALA A 214 15.66 -6.31 -9.39
C ALA A 214 16.48 -7.61 -9.60
N PRO A 215 15.91 -8.63 -10.27
CA PRO A 215 16.56 -9.91 -10.53
C PRO A 215 17.55 -9.92 -11.71
#